data_AF-A0A0V8M5H1-F1
#
_entry.id   AF-A0A0V8M5H1-F1
#
_cell.length_a   1.000
_cell.length_b   1.000
_cell.length_c   1.000
_cell.angle_alpha   90.00
_cell.angle_beta   90.00
_cell.angle_gamma   90.00
#
_symmetry.space_group_name_H-M   'P 1'
#
loop_
_entity.id
_entity.type
_entity.pdbx_description
1 polymer ?
#
loop_
_entity_poly.entity_id
_entity_poly.type
_entity_poly.pdbx_seq_one_letter_code
_entity_poly.pdbx_strand_id
1 'polypeptide(L)'
;MDKALLLVCMLVLFSGLISCSSQLSDTDSGTTRQTDIFTSISLAETISVEGEGVTVDGSQLVITSAGTYTLSGELSDGRIIVDTKDEADVIIILNGVNISCSVSSAIYIKSAANAFITLAEGTENYVADGDSYFSEGSAVDEPNAAIFSKSDLTINGNGSLTVTGNYNNGIQSKDDLEITAGTLVVKAVNDGIKGRDSVVIRQASVIIEAGGDGIQSTNDENAEKGFVLIESGYLDITVGEDGVQAETDLTVSGGEITIFCGGGSANSSSVNSSNPAGGMGGSWGFWGVDDNTAASAVTGSAKGLKAGGQLTISGGNLKIDSSDDSLHSNSSLLIGGGSLILSSGDDGIHADTSIEINAGTISILKSYEGIESAEITINGGSISVVSNDDGINVAGGNDQSSINGRPGQNSFTSSTDNWLYINGGYLVINASGDGIDTNGSAAMTGGIVIVSGPTGNDNGALDYMGTFKVSGGYLLAVGSSGMAQAPDSSSSQYSLMLNFSTVQSAGSLIHIETSAGEDILTYISPKAYQSVVICSPLLSSGLTCLVYTGGYSSGTATDGLYSGGVYTGGSQVLTLTISGVVTQAGSGGSGSFPGGGSFPGGGGRP
;
A
#
# COMPACT_ATOMS: atom_id res chain seq x y z
N MET A 1 -4.33 22.74 -42.32
CA MET A 1 -3.97 21.42 -42.85
C MET A 1 -2.63 21.07 -42.22
N ASP A 2 -2.52 20.05 -41.37
CA ASP A 2 -3.55 19.08 -40.97
C ASP A 2 -3.52 18.69 -39.48
N LYS A 3 -4.69 18.29 -38.96
CA LYS A 3 -4.90 17.83 -37.57
C LYS A 3 -4.44 16.38 -37.35
N ALA A 4 -3.39 15.94 -38.04
CA ALA A 4 -3.01 14.53 -38.16
C ALA A 4 -1.86 14.10 -37.23
N LEU A 5 -1.20 15.04 -36.53
CA LEU A 5 0.00 14.78 -35.72
C LEU A 5 -0.22 15.00 -34.20
N LEU A 6 -1.47 14.89 -33.74
CA LEU A 6 -1.84 14.97 -32.32
C LEU A 6 -2.63 13.73 -31.84
N LEU A 7 -2.50 12.61 -32.57
CA LEU A 7 -3.30 11.39 -32.39
C LEU A 7 -2.42 10.12 -32.26
N VAL A 8 -1.13 10.28 -31.92
CA VAL A 8 -0.14 9.18 -31.88
C VAL A 8 0.53 9.04 -30.50
N CYS A 9 0.48 10.06 -29.65
CA CYS A 9 0.98 10.01 -28.25
C CYS A 9 -0.16 9.93 -27.21
N MET A 10 -1.37 9.54 -27.63
CA MET A 10 -2.56 9.44 -26.77
C MET A 10 -3.25 8.07 -26.88
N LEU A 11 -2.48 7.04 -27.28
CA LEU A 11 -2.99 5.70 -27.59
C LEU A 11 -2.14 4.57 -26.96
N VAL A 12 -1.43 4.87 -25.86
CA VAL A 12 -0.65 3.91 -25.08
C VAL A 12 -1.13 3.82 -23.61
N LEU A 13 -1.85 4.85 -23.14
CA LEU A 13 -2.42 4.94 -21.77
C LEU A 13 -3.85 4.34 -21.66
N PHE A 14 -4.18 3.31 -22.45
CA PHE A 14 -5.54 2.76 -22.49
C PHE A 14 -5.65 1.24 -22.72
N SER A 15 -4.55 0.50 -22.52
CA SER A 15 -4.50 -0.97 -22.73
C SER A 15 -4.45 -1.81 -21.44
N GLY A 16 -4.22 -1.22 -20.26
CA GLY A 16 -4.28 -1.95 -18.97
C GLY A 16 -5.70 -2.11 -18.40
N LEU A 17 -6.54 -1.08 -18.55
CA LEU A 17 -7.84 -0.93 -17.86
C LEU A 17 -8.99 -1.83 -18.37
N ILE A 18 -8.71 -2.88 -19.15
CA ILE A 18 -9.76 -3.68 -19.85
C ILE A 18 -9.77 -5.16 -19.41
N SER A 19 -8.74 -5.67 -18.73
CA SER A 19 -8.63 -7.11 -18.45
C SER A 19 -9.55 -7.62 -17.32
N CYS A 20 -9.81 -6.83 -16.27
CA CYS A 20 -10.63 -7.26 -15.13
C CYS A 20 -12.14 -6.92 -15.29
N SER A 21 -12.47 -5.80 -15.94
CA SER A 21 -13.83 -5.24 -15.97
C SER A 21 -14.85 -5.96 -16.88
N SER A 22 -14.50 -7.09 -17.52
CA SER A 22 -15.29 -7.65 -18.64
C SER A 22 -15.95 -9.02 -18.42
N GLN A 23 -15.88 -9.58 -17.20
CA GLN A 23 -16.54 -10.85 -16.83
C GLN A 23 -17.74 -10.70 -15.87
N LEU A 24 -17.90 -9.57 -15.17
CA LEU A 24 -19.01 -9.37 -14.23
C LEU A 24 -20.29 -8.94 -14.96
N SER A 25 -21.39 -9.66 -14.73
CA SER A 25 -22.67 -9.44 -15.41
C SER A 25 -23.46 -8.26 -14.83
N ASP A 26 -23.36 -7.10 -15.48
CA ASP A 26 -24.13 -5.87 -15.22
C ASP A 26 -25.60 -6.17 -14.90
N THR A 27 -25.97 -6.02 -13.61
CA THR A 27 -27.38 -6.05 -13.18
C THR A 27 -27.70 -5.19 -11.96
N ASP A 28 -27.17 -3.95 -11.86
CA ASP A 28 -27.89 -2.93 -11.08
C ASP A 28 -28.81 -2.11 -12.01
N SER A 29 -30.09 -2.45 -11.90
CA SER A 29 -31.20 -1.61 -12.35
C SER A 29 -32.37 -1.95 -11.46
N GLY A 30 -32.74 -1.02 -10.57
CA GLY A 30 -33.77 -1.15 -9.52
C GLY A 30 -35.13 -1.67 -10.00
N THR A 31 -35.19 -2.97 -10.24
CA THR A 31 -36.27 -3.72 -10.86
C THR A 31 -36.41 -4.99 -10.05
N THR A 32 -37.55 -5.19 -9.39
CA THR A 32 -37.80 -6.40 -8.58
C THR A 32 -37.63 -7.65 -9.43
N ARG A 33 -36.52 -8.39 -9.25
CA ARG A 33 -36.32 -9.70 -9.89
C ARG A 33 -37.46 -10.62 -9.42
N GLN A 34 -38.39 -10.91 -10.33
CA GLN A 34 -39.66 -11.51 -9.99
C GLN A 34 -39.52 -13.03 -9.78
N THR A 35 -39.14 -13.43 -8.56
CA THR A 35 -39.46 -14.76 -8.05
C THR A 35 -40.95 -14.80 -7.68
N ASP A 36 -41.66 -15.89 -8.00
CA ASP A 36 -43.10 -15.97 -7.74
C ASP A 36 -43.44 -16.29 -6.26
N ILE A 37 -42.44 -16.70 -5.46
CA ILE A 37 -42.57 -16.93 -4.02
C ILE A 37 -42.20 -15.66 -3.25
N PHE A 38 -43.15 -15.15 -2.49
CA PHE A 38 -42.96 -14.12 -1.46
C PHE A 38 -43.45 -14.65 -0.12
N THR A 39 -42.57 -14.72 0.87
CA THR A 39 -42.85 -15.34 2.17
C THR A 39 -42.39 -14.44 3.31
N SER A 40 -43.29 -14.13 4.24
CA SER A 40 -42.98 -13.33 5.43
C SER A 40 -42.73 -14.22 6.64
N ILE A 41 -41.69 -13.91 7.41
CA ILE A 41 -41.20 -14.70 8.54
C ILE A 41 -41.07 -13.80 9.77
N SER A 42 -41.71 -14.22 10.86
CA SER A 42 -41.49 -13.64 12.20
C SER A 42 -40.72 -14.65 13.07
N LEU A 43 -39.55 -14.22 13.54
CA LEU A 43 -38.66 -14.97 14.42
C LEU A 43 -39.06 -14.73 15.89
N ALA A 44 -39.19 -15.81 16.64
CA ALA A 44 -39.50 -15.86 18.08
C ALA A 44 -39.20 -17.27 18.62
N GLU A 45 -39.55 -17.56 19.89
CA GLU A 45 -39.58 -18.92 20.47
C GLU A 45 -40.36 -19.95 19.62
N THR A 46 -41.25 -19.48 18.74
CA THR A 46 -41.87 -20.28 17.69
C THR A 46 -41.94 -19.43 16.43
N ILE A 47 -41.20 -19.84 15.40
CA ILE A 47 -41.14 -19.14 14.11
C ILE A 47 -42.51 -19.19 13.44
N SER A 48 -42.99 -18.03 12.98
CA SER A 48 -44.22 -17.90 12.20
C SER A 48 -43.90 -17.62 10.73
N VAL A 49 -44.64 -18.26 9.82
CA VAL A 49 -44.40 -18.20 8.37
C VAL A 49 -45.72 -17.92 7.66
N GLU A 50 -45.76 -16.85 6.86
CA GLU A 50 -46.86 -16.51 5.95
C GLU A 50 -46.34 -16.57 4.50
N GLY A 51 -46.50 -17.74 3.86
CA GLY A 51 -46.05 -17.99 2.49
C GLY A 51 -45.74 -19.48 2.24
N GLU A 52 -44.94 -19.75 1.21
CA GLU A 52 -44.46 -21.09 0.83
C GLU A 52 -42.91 -21.12 0.74
N GLY A 53 -42.31 -22.22 0.26
CA GLY A 53 -40.85 -22.32 0.05
C GLY A 53 -40.00 -22.46 1.33
N VAL A 54 -40.62 -22.63 2.50
CA VAL A 54 -39.96 -22.74 3.82
C VAL A 54 -40.45 -23.97 4.58
N THR A 55 -39.54 -24.60 5.31
CA THR A 55 -39.86 -25.57 6.38
C THR A 55 -39.25 -25.12 7.70
N VAL A 56 -39.88 -25.49 8.83
CA VAL A 56 -39.45 -25.13 10.18
C VAL A 56 -39.45 -26.38 11.05
N ASP A 57 -38.36 -26.62 11.78
CA ASP A 57 -38.26 -27.64 12.82
C ASP A 57 -37.59 -27.04 14.06
N GLY A 58 -38.35 -26.84 15.14
CA GLY A 58 -37.90 -26.09 16.32
C GLY A 58 -37.41 -24.68 15.97
N SER A 59 -36.14 -24.40 16.27
CA SER A 59 -35.46 -23.14 15.94
C SER A 59 -34.65 -23.19 14.63
N GLN A 60 -34.79 -24.25 13.82
CA GLN A 60 -34.22 -24.33 12.47
C GLN A 60 -35.26 -23.92 11.42
N LEU A 61 -34.93 -22.91 10.62
CA LEU A 61 -35.66 -22.54 9.41
C LEU A 61 -34.88 -23.00 8.19
N VAL A 62 -35.53 -23.70 7.24
CA VAL A 62 -34.91 -24.10 5.97
C VAL A 62 -35.73 -23.54 4.81
N ILE A 63 -35.13 -22.63 4.05
CA ILE A 63 -35.59 -22.18 2.73
C ILE A 63 -35.27 -23.28 1.71
N THR A 64 -36.28 -23.80 1.04
CA THR A 64 -36.18 -24.94 0.11
C THR A 64 -36.37 -24.55 -1.35
N SER A 65 -36.75 -23.30 -1.65
CA SER A 65 -37.08 -22.83 -3.00
C SER A 65 -36.53 -21.45 -3.30
N ALA A 66 -36.29 -21.15 -4.57
CA ALA A 66 -36.03 -19.79 -5.04
C ALA A 66 -37.22 -18.87 -4.72
N GLY A 67 -36.96 -17.63 -4.27
CA GLY A 67 -37.99 -16.81 -3.65
C GLY A 67 -37.44 -15.60 -2.88
N THR A 68 -38.36 -14.74 -2.46
CA THR A 68 -38.10 -13.58 -1.60
C THR A 68 -38.65 -13.83 -0.20
N TYR A 69 -37.79 -13.80 0.81
CA TYR A 69 -38.05 -14.18 2.19
C TYR A 69 -37.76 -12.99 3.12
N THR A 70 -38.80 -12.40 3.71
CA THR A 70 -38.64 -11.24 4.62
C THR A 70 -38.64 -11.69 6.07
N LEU A 71 -37.51 -11.56 6.75
CA LEU A 71 -37.31 -11.98 8.14
C LEU A 71 -37.34 -10.76 9.07
N SER A 72 -37.96 -10.92 10.24
CA SER A 72 -38.01 -9.91 11.31
C SER A 72 -38.15 -10.57 12.68
N GLY A 73 -37.68 -9.92 13.76
CA GLY A 73 -37.75 -10.45 15.12
C GLY A 73 -36.50 -11.21 15.59
N GLU A 74 -36.63 -11.99 16.65
CA GLU A 74 -35.49 -12.59 17.37
C GLU A 74 -35.49 -14.13 17.33
N LEU A 75 -34.36 -14.73 16.99
CA LEU A 75 -34.08 -16.15 17.06
C LEU A 75 -32.82 -16.36 17.90
N SER A 76 -32.99 -16.50 19.22
CA SER A 76 -31.90 -16.44 20.20
C SER A 76 -30.99 -17.67 20.25
N ASP A 77 -31.47 -18.84 19.80
CA ASP A 77 -30.63 -20.03 19.58
C ASP A 77 -31.23 -20.88 18.44
N GLY A 78 -30.88 -20.54 17.20
CA GLY A 78 -31.43 -21.14 15.99
C GLY A 78 -30.72 -20.69 14.72
N ARG A 79 -31.09 -21.27 13.57
CA ARG A 79 -30.40 -21.02 12.30
C ARG A 79 -31.32 -20.94 11.09
N ILE A 80 -30.92 -20.09 10.14
CA ILE A 80 -31.51 -19.95 8.81
C ILE A 80 -30.65 -20.75 7.83
N ILE A 81 -31.23 -21.72 7.14
CA ILE A 81 -30.56 -22.52 6.10
C ILE A 81 -31.20 -22.24 4.75
N VAL A 82 -30.40 -22.11 3.69
CA VAL A 82 -30.87 -22.19 2.29
C VAL A 82 -30.37 -23.49 1.67
N ASP A 83 -31.29 -24.38 1.29
CA ASP A 83 -30.99 -25.70 0.72
C ASP A 83 -31.95 -25.99 -0.43
N THR A 84 -31.83 -25.21 -1.51
CA THR A 84 -32.64 -25.34 -2.73
C THR A 84 -31.85 -25.92 -3.90
N LYS A 85 -32.58 -26.37 -4.92
CA LYS A 85 -32.06 -26.85 -6.21
C LYS A 85 -32.70 -26.11 -7.38
N ASP A 86 -33.35 -24.99 -7.08
CA ASP A 86 -33.93 -24.13 -8.09
C ASP A 86 -32.80 -23.28 -8.71
N GLU A 87 -32.70 -23.27 -10.04
CA GLU A 87 -31.71 -22.53 -10.83
C GLU A 87 -32.05 -21.02 -10.89
N ALA A 88 -32.39 -20.43 -9.73
CA ALA A 88 -32.88 -19.06 -9.59
C ALA A 88 -32.56 -18.48 -8.19
N ASP A 89 -32.62 -17.15 -8.09
CA ASP A 89 -32.16 -16.40 -6.92
C ASP A 89 -32.97 -16.67 -5.63
N VAL A 90 -32.26 -16.72 -4.50
CA VAL A 90 -32.86 -16.65 -3.14
C VAL A 90 -32.54 -15.29 -2.53
N ILE A 91 -33.57 -14.52 -2.18
CA ILE A 91 -33.44 -13.18 -1.58
C ILE A 91 -33.92 -13.23 -0.14
N ILE A 92 -33.01 -13.00 0.81
CA ILE A 92 -33.29 -12.91 2.24
C ILE A 92 -33.29 -11.42 2.64
N ILE A 93 -34.47 -10.85 2.87
CA ILE A 93 -34.60 -9.47 3.35
C ILE A 93 -34.53 -9.48 4.88
N LEU A 94 -33.49 -8.88 5.44
CA LEU A 94 -33.31 -8.68 6.88
C LEU A 94 -33.98 -7.36 7.27
N ASN A 95 -35.09 -7.47 8.01
CA ASN A 95 -35.97 -6.36 8.36
C ASN A 95 -36.14 -6.24 9.88
N GLY A 96 -35.03 -5.94 10.57
CA GLY A 96 -34.97 -5.88 12.02
C GLY A 96 -34.88 -7.27 12.65
N VAL A 97 -33.83 -8.03 12.31
CA VAL A 97 -33.57 -9.36 12.88
C VAL A 97 -32.50 -9.33 13.96
N ASN A 98 -32.61 -10.25 14.92
CA ASN A 98 -31.53 -10.65 15.81
C ASN A 98 -31.44 -12.18 15.80
N ILE A 99 -30.35 -12.75 15.27
CA ILE A 99 -30.20 -14.19 15.02
C ILE A 99 -28.89 -14.68 15.65
N SER A 100 -28.98 -15.60 16.60
CA SER A 100 -27.82 -16.27 17.19
C SER A 100 -27.97 -17.79 17.16
N CYS A 101 -26.88 -18.51 16.87
CA CYS A 101 -26.83 -19.97 16.86
C CYS A 101 -25.66 -20.46 17.71
N SER A 102 -25.90 -21.13 18.83
CA SER A 102 -24.84 -21.49 19.79
C SER A 102 -23.91 -22.63 19.35
N VAL A 103 -24.18 -23.30 18.22
CA VAL A 103 -23.52 -24.55 17.81
C VAL A 103 -23.15 -24.63 16.31
N SER A 104 -23.39 -23.56 15.54
CA SER A 104 -23.15 -23.51 14.08
C SER A 104 -23.33 -22.07 13.56
N SER A 105 -23.21 -21.86 12.26
CA SER A 105 -23.58 -20.60 11.60
C SER A 105 -25.06 -20.24 11.85
N ALA A 106 -25.33 -18.96 12.08
CA ALA A 106 -26.70 -18.45 12.19
C ALA A 106 -27.38 -18.29 10.82
N ILE A 107 -26.63 -18.00 9.76
CA ILE A 107 -27.09 -18.08 8.36
C ILE A 107 -26.16 -19.00 7.57
N TYR A 108 -26.71 -20.09 7.01
CA TYR A 108 -25.99 -21.07 6.21
C TYR A 108 -26.67 -21.27 4.85
N ILE A 109 -26.12 -20.65 3.80
CA ILE A 109 -26.50 -20.94 2.42
C ILE A 109 -25.73 -22.19 1.98
N LYS A 110 -26.41 -23.33 1.99
CA LYS A 110 -25.88 -24.66 1.66
C LYS A 110 -25.99 -24.98 0.17
N SER A 111 -27.02 -24.47 -0.50
CA SER A 111 -27.28 -24.63 -1.93
C SER A 111 -28.30 -23.60 -2.42
N ALA A 112 -27.91 -22.76 -3.36
CA ALA A 112 -28.76 -21.86 -4.15
C ALA A 112 -28.10 -21.63 -5.53
N ALA A 113 -28.79 -20.99 -6.49
CA ALA A 113 -28.12 -20.49 -7.68
C ALA A 113 -27.31 -19.22 -7.36
N ASN A 114 -27.97 -18.23 -6.77
CA ASN A 114 -27.37 -17.04 -6.16
C ASN A 114 -28.09 -16.76 -4.83
N ALA A 115 -27.39 -16.21 -3.83
CA ALA A 115 -27.99 -15.78 -2.58
C ALA A 115 -27.80 -14.28 -2.34
N PHE A 116 -28.89 -13.59 -2.01
CA PHE A 116 -28.90 -12.17 -1.69
C PHE A 116 -29.31 -11.96 -0.22
N ILE A 117 -28.55 -11.15 0.51
CA ILE A 117 -28.92 -10.64 1.84
C ILE A 117 -29.19 -9.14 1.70
N THR A 118 -30.47 -8.77 1.76
CA THR A 118 -30.95 -7.40 1.58
C THR A 118 -31.24 -6.75 2.92
N LEU A 119 -30.48 -5.71 3.27
CA LEU A 119 -30.64 -4.95 4.50
C LEU A 119 -31.74 -3.90 4.33
N ALA A 120 -32.89 -4.11 4.98
CA ALA A 120 -34.04 -3.21 4.84
C ALA A 120 -33.72 -1.80 5.39
N GLU A 121 -34.10 -0.77 4.63
CA GLU A 121 -33.79 0.62 4.93
C GLU A 121 -34.27 1.03 6.33
N GLY A 122 -33.37 1.63 7.12
CA GLY A 122 -33.67 2.08 8.48
C GLY A 122 -33.80 0.97 9.53
N THR A 123 -33.41 -0.27 9.21
CA THR A 123 -33.35 -1.37 10.17
C THR A 123 -31.92 -1.69 10.62
N GLU A 124 -31.79 -2.15 11.87
CA GLU A 124 -30.57 -2.71 12.42
C GLU A 124 -30.73 -4.23 12.52
N ASN A 125 -29.74 -4.98 12.06
CA ASN A 125 -29.79 -6.45 11.97
C ASN A 125 -28.55 -7.06 12.62
N TYR A 126 -28.73 -8.17 13.36
CA TYR A 126 -27.67 -8.82 14.13
C TYR A 126 -27.59 -10.31 13.81
N VAL A 127 -26.39 -10.82 13.54
CA VAL A 127 -26.12 -12.23 13.24
C VAL A 127 -24.87 -12.70 13.99
N ALA A 128 -24.97 -13.78 14.76
CA ALA A 128 -23.84 -14.34 15.53
C ALA A 128 -23.85 -15.88 15.57
N ASP A 129 -22.69 -16.51 15.49
CA ASP A 129 -22.52 -17.94 15.71
C ASP A 129 -21.98 -18.27 17.12
N GLY A 130 -21.80 -19.56 17.39
CA GLY A 130 -21.20 -20.07 18.64
C GLY A 130 -19.68 -19.95 18.63
N ASP A 131 -19.06 -20.14 19.79
CA ASP A 131 -17.60 -20.28 19.92
C ASP A 131 -17.05 -21.62 19.40
N SER A 132 -17.96 -22.56 19.09
CA SER A 132 -17.65 -23.93 18.73
C SER A 132 -18.77 -24.54 17.89
N TYR A 133 -18.40 -25.27 16.82
CA TYR A 133 -19.35 -25.85 15.87
C TYR A 133 -19.52 -27.37 16.10
N PHE A 134 -20.75 -27.86 16.06
CA PHE A 134 -21.06 -29.28 16.25
C PHE A 134 -21.09 -30.05 14.92
N SER A 135 -20.05 -30.86 14.66
CA SER A 135 -19.87 -31.61 13.42
C SER A 135 -20.48 -33.03 13.46
N GLU A 136 -21.70 -33.18 12.93
CA GLU A 136 -22.25 -34.51 12.60
C GLU A 136 -21.67 -35.07 11.29
N GLY A 137 -20.38 -35.42 11.29
CA GLY A 137 -19.76 -36.20 10.22
C GLY A 137 -18.38 -35.74 9.76
N SER A 138 -17.94 -36.31 8.63
CA SER A 138 -16.54 -36.27 8.18
C SER A 138 -16.12 -35.03 7.38
N ALA A 139 -16.96 -34.00 7.31
CA ALA A 139 -16.57 -32.68 6.78
C ALA A 139 -16.31 -31.78 7.99
N VAL A 140 -15.03 -31.56 8.31
CA VAL A 140 -14.63 -31.09 9.65
C VAL A 140 -14.67 -29.56 9.79
N ASP A 141 -14.61 -28.85 8.65
CA ASP A 141 -14.25 -27.43 8.58
C ASP A 141 -15.32 -26.54 7.92
N GLU A 142 -16.55 -27.06 7.70
CA GLU A 142 -17.64 -26.30 7.05
C GLU A 142 -19.03 -26.58 7.66
N PRO A 143 -19.89 -25.56 7.85
CA PRO A 143 -19.58 -24.12 7.68
C PRO A 143 -18.61 -23.63 8.77
N ASN A 144 -18.01 -22.45 8.59
CA ASN A 144 -17.02 -21.87 9.52
C ASN A 144 -17.05 -20.34 9.57
N ALA A 145 -18.23 -19.74 9.37
CA ALA A 145 -18.48 -18.31 9.50
C ALA A 145 -19.91 -18.03 9.99
N ALA A 146 -20.14 -16.91 10.68
CA ALA A 146 -21.48 -16.59 11.21
C ALA A 146 -22.55 -16.42 10.10
N ILE A 147 -22.12 -15.87 8.96
CA ILE A 147 -22.81 -15.97 7.67
C ILE A 147 -21.90 -16.77 6.73
N PHE A 148 -22.33 -17.96 6.31
CA PHE A 148 -21.54 -18.83 5.43
C PHE A 148 -22.34 -19.26 4.19
N SER A 149 -21.73 -19.19 3.01
CA SER A 149 -22.33 -19.54 1.72
C SER A 149 -21.51 -20.52 0.89
N LYS A 150 -22.19 -21.48 0.24
CA LYS A 150 -21.67 -22.44 -0.75
C LYS A 150 -22.07 -22.09 -2.20
N SER A 151 -22.37 -20.82 -2.41
CA SER A 151 -22.87 -20.23 -3.65
C SER A 151 -22.57 -18.73 -3.61
N ASP A 152 -22.61 -18.04 -4.74
CA ASP A 152 -22.38 -16.60 -4.81
C ASP A 152 -23.27 -15.82 -3.83
N LEU A 153 -22.65 -14.92 -3.05
CA LEU A 153 -23.30 -14.16 -1.98
C LEU A 153 -23.22 -12.66 -2.26
N THR A 154 -24.37 -12.02 -2.47
CA THR A 154 -24.49 -10.56 -2.56
C THR A 154 -25.11 -9.99 -1.29
N ILE A 155 -24.51 -8.96 -0.70
CA ILE A 155 -25.10 -8.12 0.34
C ILE A 155 -25.47 -6.76 -0.28
N ASN A 156 -26.71 -6.30 -0.04
CA ASN A 156 -27.23 -5.06 -0.62
C ASN A 156 -28.27 -4.39 0.29
N GLY A 157 -28.78 -3.23 -0.13
CA GLY A 157 -29.75 -2.44 0.64
C GLY A 157 -29.12 -1.41 1.58
N ASN A 158 -29.96 -0.63 2.26
CA ASN A 158 -29.57 0.57 3.01
C ASN A 158 -29.72 0.44 4.54
N GLY A 159 -30.05 -0.75 5.05
CA GLY A 159 -30.02 -1.04 6.48
C GLY A 159 -28.60 -1.24 7.02
N SER A 160 -28.49 -1.56 8.31
CA SER A 160 -27.24 -2.01 8.93
C SER A 160 -27.26 -3.49 9.28
N LEU A 161 -26.07 -4.09 9.33
CA LEU A 161 -25.82 -5.47 9.69
C LEU A 161 -24.59 -5.56 10.60
N THR A 162 -24.76 -6.08 11.81
CA THR A 162 -23.66 -6.46 12.70
C THR A 162 -23.49 -7.98 12.66
N VAL A 163 -22.29 -8.44 12.30
CA VAL A 163 -21.93 -9.87 12.26
C VAL A 163 -20.87 -10.16 13.31
N THR A 164 -21.06 -11.23 14.09
CA THR A 164 -20.08 -11.70 15.09
C THR A 164 -19.73 -13.17 14.83
N GLY A 165 -18.55 -13.40 14.25
CA GLY A 165 -17.93 -14.72 14.07
C GLY A 165 -17.12 -15.10 15.30
N ASN A 166 -17.76 -15.75 16.27
CA ASN A 166 -17.18 -16.24 17.52
C ASN A 166 -16.38 -17.53 17.34
N TYR A 167 -16.66 -18.34 16.31
CA TYR A 167 -15.92 -19.57 16.03
C TYR A 167 -14.67 -19.32 15.20
N ASN A 168 -14.82 -18.59 14.11
CA ASN A 168 -13.79 -18.40 13.09
C ASN A 168 -14.05 -17.11 12.30
N ASN A 169 -14.68 -17.19 11.11
CA ASN A 169 -14.81 -16.05 10.21
C ASN A 169 -16.13 -15.27 10.41
N GLY A 170 -16.16 -14.01 10.00
CA GLY A 170 -17.37 -13.18 10.06
C GLY A 170 -18.38 -13.54 8.97
N ILE A 171 -18.04 -13.20 7.73
CA ILE A 171 -18.86 -13.47 6.52
C ILE A 171 -17.99 -14.25 5.52
N GLN A 172 -18.46 -15.39 5.02
CA GLN A 172 -17.73 -16.17 4.03
C GLN A 172 -18.60 -16.70 2.88
N SER A 173 -18.06 -16.61 1.66
CA SER A 173 -18.51 -17.36 0.48
C SER A 173 -17.47 -18.42 0.10
N LYS A 174 -17.91 -19.52 -0.53
CA LYS A 174 -17.06 -20.51 -1.19
C LYS A 174 -16.85 -20.23 -2.68
N ASP A 175 -17.58 -19.26 -3.21
CA ASP A 175 -17.48 -18.75 -4.58
C ASP A 175 -17.26 -17.23 -4.50
N ASP A 176 -18.02 -16.41 -5.22
CA ASP A 176 -17.89 -14.94 -5.22
C ASP A 176 -18.65 -14.28 -4.03
N LEU A 177 -18.18 -13.10 -3.58
CA LEU A 177 -18.80 -12.31 -2.49
C LEU A 177 -18.84 -10.82 -2.87
N GLU A 178 -20.03 -10.26 -3.03
CA GLU A 178 -20.22 -8.84 -3.39
C GLU A 178 -20.99 -8.07 -2.31
N ILE A 179 -20.50 -6.87 -1.96
CA ILE A 179 -21.15 -5.95 -1.03
C ILE A 179 -21.38 -4.63 -1.78
N THR A 180 -22.60 -4.45 -2.26
CA THR A 180 -22.97 -3.31 -3.12
C THR A 180 -23.22 -2.04 -2.31
N ALA A 181 -23.91 -2.16 -1.17
CA ALA A 181 -24.34 -1.06 -0.31
C ALA A 181 -24.59 -1.55 1.13
N GLY A 182 -24.87 -0.62 2.04
CA GLY A 182 -25.27 -0.90 3.42
C GLY A 182 -24.23 -0.44 4.46
N THR A 183 -24.54 -0.63 5.74
CA THR A 183 -23.62 -0.39 6.85
C THR A 183 -23.31 -1.70 7.57
N LEU A 184 -22.12 -2.25 7.36
CA LEU A 184 -21.67 -3.51 7.93
C LEU A 184 -20.69 -3.26 9.08
N VAL A 185 -20.87 -3.98 10.18
CA VAL A 185 -19.90 -4.08 11.28
C VAL A 185 -19.59 -5.55 11.48
N VAL A 186 -18.35 -5.97 11.23
CA VAL A 186 -17.94 -7.38 11.28
C VAL A 186 -16.90 -7.55 12.37
N LYS A 187 -17.18 -8.45 13.32
CA LYS A 187 -16.25 -8.89 14.37
C LYS A 187 -15.96 -10.37 14.16
N ALA A 188 -14.69 -10.78 14.07
CA ALA A 188 -14.30 -12.17 13.79
C ALA A 188 -13.11 -12.62 14.64
N VAL A 189 -13.08 -13.90 15.00
CA VAL A 189 -11.91 -14.53 15.64
C VAL A 189 -10.77 -14.76 14.64
N ASN A 190 -11.10 -15.07 13.39
CA ASN A 190 -10.17 -15.20 12.28
C ASN A 190 -10.48 -14.12 11.21
N ASP A 191 -10.89 -14.47 9.99
CA ASP A 191 -11.07 -13.52 8.87
C ASP A 191 -12.38 -12.72 8.98
N GLY A 192 -12.36 -11.42 8.68
CA GLY A 192 -13.54 -10.58 8.65
C GLY A 192 -14.52 -10.96 7.53
N ILE A 193 -14.12 -10.69 6.28
CA ILE A 193 -14.92 -10.94 5.07
C ILE A 193 -14.10 -11.76 4.08
N LYS A 194 -14.61 -12.93 3.70
CA LYS A 194 -13.87 -13.90 2.88
C LYS A 194 -14.66 -14.37 1.67
N GLY A 195 -14.27 -13.95 0.49
CA GLY A 195 -14.61 -14.65 -0.75
C GLY A 195 -13.66 -15.83 -0.93
N ARG A 196 -14.01 -16.78 -1.79
CA ARG A 196 -12.98 -17.64 -2.39
C ARG A 196 -12.55 -17.02 -3.70
N ASP A 197 -13.53 -16.80 -4.58
CA ASP A 197 -13.30 -16.55 -5.98
C ASP A 197 -13.23 -15.05 -6.31
N SER A 198 -13.89 -14.20 -5.51
CA SER A 198 -13.62 -12.76 -5.43
C SER A 198 -14.21 -12.14 -4.16
N VAL A 199 -13.71 -10.96 -3.77
CA VAL A 199 -14.48 -10.01 -2.93
C VAL A 199 -14.63 -8.67 -3.64
N VAL A 200 -15.85 -8.16 -3.73
CA VAL A 200 -16.17 -6.89 -4.40
C VAL A 200 -16.92 -5.95 -3.46
N ILE A 201 -16.39 -4.75 -3.23
CA ILE A 201 -17.02 -3.67 -2.45
C ILE A 201 -17.32 -2.50 -3.40
N ARG A 202 -18.60 -2.16 -3.62
CA ARG A 202 -19.01 -1.07 -4.53
C ARG A 202 -19.12 0.28 -3.82
N GLN A 203 -20.10 0.42 -2.92
CA GLN A 203 -20.35 1.67 -2.20
C GLN A 203 -20.96 1.42 -0.80
N ALA A 204 -20.28 0.60 0.02
CA ALA A 204 -20.70 0.27 1.37
C ALA A 204 -19.91 1.04 2.45
N SER A 205 -20.47 1.09 3.67
CA SER A 205 -19.74 1.45 4.89
C SER A 205 -19.41 0.15 5.63
N VAL A 206 -18.14 -0.20 5.79
CA VAL A 206 -17.70 -1.48 6.35
C VAL A 206 -16.67 -1.25 7.46
N ILE A 207 -16.97 -1.70 8.67
CA ILE A 207 -16.07 -1.66 9.82
C ILE A 207 -15.71 -3.10 10.19
N ILE A 208 -14.42 -3.41 10.31
CA ILE A 208 -13.92 -4.77 10.57
C ILE A 208 -12.97 -4.78 11.77
N GLU A 209 -13.26 -5.65 12.74
CA GLU A 209 -12.35 -6.06 13.81
C GLU A 209 -12.11 -7.57 13.69
N ALA A 210 -10.92 -8.00 13.30
CA ALA A 210 -10.63 -9.41 12.99
C ALA A 210 -9.30 -9.89 13.57
N GLY A 211 -9.20 -11.18 13.92
CA GLY A 211 -7.95 -11.78 14.40
C GLY A 211 -7.00 -12.22 13.30
N GLY A 212 -7.54 -12.62 12.14
CA GLY A 212 -6.84 -12.88 10.89
C GLY A 212 -6.91 -11.67 9.96
N ASP A 213 -7.25 -11.90 8.69
CA ASP A 213 -7.36 -10.86 7.66
C ASP A 213 -8.64 -10.02 7.77
N GLY A 214 -8.60 -8.79 7.26
CA GLY A 214 -9.78 -7.93 7.13
C GLY A 214 -10.71 -8.36 5.99
N ILE A 215 -10.19 -8.30 4.76
CA ILE A 215 -10.87 -8.74 3.54
C ILE A 215 -9.94 -9.69 2.78
N GLN A 216 -10.41 -10.89 2.45
CA GLN A 216 -9.59 -11.93 1.80
C GLN A 216 -10.31 -12.59 0.62
N SER A 217 -9.57 -12.86 -0.47
CA SER A 217 -9.97 -13.82 -1.52
C SER A 217 -8.84 -14.84 -1.76
N THR A 218 -9.18 -16.11 -1.98
CA THR A 218 -8.25 -17.26 -1.84
C THR A 218 -8.38 -18.33 -2.95
N ASN A 219 -8.54 -17.93 -4.21
CA ASN A 219 -8.56 -18.89 -5.34
C ASN A 219 -7.21 -18.84 -6.07
N ASP A 220 -6.37 -19.84 -5.78
CA ASP A 220 -5.07 -20.12 -6.39
C ASP A 220 -5.17 -21.02 -7.64
N GLU A 221 -6.34 -21.61 -7.90
CA GLU A 221 -6.58 -22.55 -8.99
C GLU A 221 -6.87 -21.85 -10.34
N ASN A 222 -7.38 -20.62 -10.32
CA ASN A 222 -7.75 -19.87 -11.53
C ASN A 222 -7.38 -18.39 -11.43
N ALA A 223 -6.50 -17.93 -12.33
CA ALA A 223 -6.04 -16.54 -12.41
C ALA A 223 -7.10 -15.52 -12.84
N GLU A 224 -8.29 -15.95 -13.32
CA GLU A 224 -9.45 -15.06 -13.51
C GLU A 224 -10.27 -14.85 -12.21
N LYS A 225 -9.84 -15.46 -11.11
CA LYS A 225 -10.47 -15.45 -9.77
C LYS A 225 -9.39 -15.19 -8.70
N GLY A 226 -9.77 -15.12 -7.42
CA GLY A 226 -8.89 -14.80 -6.29
C GLY A 226 -8.65 -13.30 -6.10
N PHE A 227 -9.39 -12.45 -6.81
CA PHE A 227 -9.20 -11.00 -6.84
C PHE A 227 -10.02 -10.26 -5.77
N VAL A 228 -9.60 -9.04 -5.43
CA VAL A 228 -10.38 -8.13 -4.60
C VAL A 228 -10.53 -6.77 -5.29
N LEU A 229 -11.77 -6.25 -5.34
CA LEU A 229 -12.11 -4.97 -5.96
C LEU A 229 -12.82 -4.07 -4.95
N ILE A 230 -12.26 -2.88 -4.69
CA ILE A 230 -12.87 -1.82 -3.89
C ILE A 230 -13.08 -0.62 -4.81
N GLU A 231 -14.33 -0.33 -5.19
CA GLU A 231 -14.64 0.82 -6.05
C GLU A 231 -14.74 2.12 -5.25
N SER A 232 -15.43 2.07 -4.11
CA SER A 232 -15.73 3.20 -3.24
C SER A 232 -16.28 2.72 -1.90
N GLY A 233 -16.61 3.67 -1.02
CA GLY A 233 -17.19 3.41 0.30
C GLY A 233 -16.42 4.08 1.44
N TYR A 234 -16.71 3.63 2.66
CA TYR A 234 -15.94 3.92 3.87
C TYR A 234 -15.53 2.59 4.50
N LEU A 235 -14.22 2.33 4.58
CA LEU A 235 -13.66 1.10 5.15
C LEU A 235 -12.80 1.46 6.36
N ASP A 236 -13.06 0.82 7.50
CA ASP A 236 -12.28 0.98 8.74
C ASP A 236 -11.91 -0.40 9.28
N ILE A 237 -10.65 -0.80 9.08
CA ILE A 237 -10.17 -2.19 9.23
C ILE A 237 -9.08 -2.23 10.31
N THR A 238 -9.36 -2.90 11.43
CA THR A 238 -8.43 -3.10 12.56
C THR A 238 -8.23 -4.60 12.78
N VAL A 239 -7.06 -5.13 12.41
CA VAL A 239 -6.86 -6.57 12.23
C VAL A 239 -5.52 -7.12 12.70
N GLY A 240 -5.46 -8.43 12.93
CA GLY A 240 -4.27 -9.14 13.37
C GLY A 240 -3.30 -9.50 12.24
N GLU A 241 -3.81 -9.94 11.08
CA GLU A 241 -3.01 -10.27 9.89
C GLU A 241 -3.26 -9.22 8.78
N ASP A 242 -3.42 -9.58 7.50
CA ASP A 242 -3.42 -8.59 6.41
C ASP A 242 -4.71 -7.72 6.38
N GLY A 243 -4.57 -6.43 6.08
CA GLY A 243 -5.71 -5.51 5.96
C GLY A 243 -6.66 -5.91 4.83
N VAL A 244 -6.09 -6.09 3.62
CA VAL A 244 -6.74 -6.71 2.47
C VAL A 244 -5.73 -7.60 1.73
N GLN A 245 -6.07 -8.88 1.53
CA GLN A 245 -5.30 -9.83 0.73
C GLN A 245 -6.11 -10.34 -0.47
N ALA A 246 -5.58 -10.13 -1.67
CA ALA A 246 -5.98 -10.87 -2.87
C ALA A 246 -4.92 -11.93 -3.21
N GLU A 247 -5.36 -13.16 -3.47
CA GLU A 247 -4.51 -14.22 -4.04
C GLU A 247 -4.02 -13.83 -5.45
N THR A 248 -4.85 -13.10 -6.21
CA THR A 248 -4.48 -12.50 -7.49
C THR A 248 -4.49 -10.97 -7.40
N ASP A 249 -5.28 -10.28 -8.22
CA ASP A 249 -5.23 -8.82 -8.35
C ASP A 249 -6.02 -8.11 -7.23
N LEU A 250 -5.48 -7.00 -6.72
CA LEU A 250 -6.16 -6.09 -5.80
C LEU A 250 -6.31 -4.72 -6.45
N THR A 251 -7.56 -4.29 -6.67
CA THR A 251 -7.87 -2.99 -7.29
C THR A 251 -8.63 -2.08 -6.34
N VAL A 252 -8.07 -0.91 -6.05
CA VAL A 252 -8.72 0.19 -5.32
C VAL A 252 -8.96 1.35 -6.28
N SER A 253 -10.23 1.64 -6.58
CA SER A 253 -10.61 2.77 -7.45
C SER A 253 -10.90 4.06 -6.67
N GLY A 254 -11.27 3.94 -5.41
CA GLY A 254 -11.79 5.05 -4.60
C GLY A 254 -12.21 4.64 -3.20
N GLY A 255 -12.85 5.58 -2.50
CA GLY A 255 -13.31 5.42 -1.11
C GLY A 255 -12.45 6.15 -0.08
N GLU A 256 -12.92 6.15 1.16
CA GLU A 256 -12.19 6.56 2.36
C GLU A 256 -11.79 5.27 3.11
N ILE A 257 -10.50 4.93 3.14
CA ILE A 257 -10.03 3.62 3.63
C ILE A 257 -8.99 3.82 4.73
N THR A 258 -9.28 3.33 5.93
CA THR A 258 -8.34 3.27 7.06
C THR A 258 -8.03 1.81 7.40
N ILE A 259 -6.73 1.49 7.50
CA ILE A 259 -6.24 0.15 7.84
C ILE A 259 -5.23 0.27 8.99
N PHE A 260 -5.40 -0.56 10.01
CA PHE A 260 -4.46 -0.79 11.10
C PHE A 260 -4.27 -2.30 11.28
N CYS A 261 -3.14 -2.84 10.82
CA CYS A 261 -2.88 -4.28 10.77
C CYS A 261 -1.62 -4.67 11.56
N GLY A 262 -1.63 -5.84 12.20
CA GLY A 262 -0.51 -6.39 12.98
C GLY A 262 -0.06 -5.57 14.19
N GLY A 263 -0.89 -4.63 14.66
CA GLY A 263 -0.49 -3.63 15.67
C GLY A 263 0.19 -2.38 15.10
N GLY A 264 0.19 -2.23 13.78
CA GLY A 264 0.69 -1.08 13.04
C GLY A 264 2.21 -0.92 13.05
N SER A 265 2.69 0.16 12.45
CA SER A 265 4.12 0.47 12.35
C SER A 265 4.77 0.74 13.69
N ALA A 266 4.00 0.93 14.77
CA ALA A 266 4.52 0.95 16.13
C ALA A 266 5.00 -0.43 16.61
N ASN A 267 4.43 -1.51 16.07
CA ASN A 267 4.80 -2.91 16.34
C ASN A 267 5.89 -3.44 15.36
N SER A 268 6.47 -2.55 14.55
CA SER A 268 7.68 -2.83 13.77
C SER A 268 8.83 -3.29 14.66
N SER A 269 9.63 -4.27 14.20
CA SER A 269 11.11 -4.27 14.21
C SER A 269 11.86 -3.54 15.35
N SER A 270 11.40 -3.64 16.60
CA SER A 270 11.79 -2.66 17.62
C SER A 270 13.25 -2.80 18.05
N VAL A 271 14.02 -1.72 17.93
CA VAL A 271 15.44 -1.65 18.32
C VAL A 271 15.62 -2.15 19.76
N ASN A 272 16.39 -3.23 19.96
CA ASN A 272 16.59 -3.79 21.29
C ASN A 272 17.37 -2.82 22.20
N SER A 273 16.70 -2.38 23.27
CA SER A 273 17.22 -1.39 24.23
C SER A 273 18.27 -1.93 25.22
N SER A 274 18.51 -3.25 25.30
CA SER A 274 19.39 -3.87 26.31
C SER A 274 20.87 -3.98 25.93
N ASN A 275 21.32 -3.29 24.87
CA ASN A 275 22.75 -3.15 24.55
C ASN A 275 23.33 -1.77 24.95
N PRO A 276 23.87 -1.58 26.18
CA PRO A 276 24.38 -0.30 26.67
C PRO A 276 25.79 0.07 26.15
N ALA A 277 26.23 -0.48 25.02
CA ALA A 277 27.53 -0.19 24.41
C ALA A 277 27.39 0.93 23.35
N GLY A 278 27.66 2.17 23.77
CA GLY A 278 27.61 3.36 22.89
C GLY A 278 28.70 3.39 21.81
N GLY A 279 28.54 2.60 20.76
CA GLY A 279 29.35 2.57 19.55
C GLY A 279 28.48 2.48 18.30
N MET A 280 29.00 2.95 17.16
CA MET A 280 28.32 2.86 15.86
C MET A 280 28.14 1.38 15.48
N GLY A 281 26.93 0.99 15.12
CA GLY A 281 26.54 -0.43 14.94
C GLY A 281 25.60 -0.95 16.03
N GLY A 282 24.50 -0.24 16.29
CA GLY A 282 23.33 -0.86 16.94
C GLY A 282 22.72 -1.85 15.95
N SER A 283 22.88 -3.15 16.22
CA SER A 283 22.47 -4.19 15.26
C SER A 283 20.95 -4.25 15.14
N TRP A 284 20.43 -3.76 14.03
CA TRP A 284 19.17 -4.25 13.48
C TRP A 284 19.32 -5.75 13.13
N GLY A 285 18.21 -6.44 12.88
CA GLY A 285 18.25 -7.83 12.41
C GLY A 285 18.48 -8.92 13.46
N PHE A 286 18.54 -8.64 14.76
CA PHE A 286 18.57 -9.69 15.81
C PHE A 286 17.33 -9.61 16.72
N TRP A 287 16.48 -10.64 16.61
CA TRP A 287 15.10 -10.61 17.10
C TRP A 287 14.91 -11.49 18.35
N GLY A 288 13.99 -11.08 19.22
CA GLY A 288 13.52 -11.87 20.36
C GLY A 288 13.92 -11.37 21.75
N VAL A 289 12.88 -11.00 22.52
CA VAL A 289 12.82 -10.90 23.99
C VAL A 289 13.59 -9.77 24.68
N ASP A 290 12.82 -8.84 25.27
CA ASP A 290 13.05 -8.36 26.64
C ASP A 290 11.70 -8.07 27.37
N ASP A 291 11.11 -9.16 27.86
CA ASP A 291 10.21 -9.30 29.02
C ASP A 291 8.80 -8.65 29.14
N ASN A 292 7.84 -9.50 29.51
CA ASN A 292 6.61 -9.21 30.30
C ASN A 292 5.41 -8.40 29.75
N THR A 293 5.17 -8.37 28.44
CA THR A 293 3.78 -8.39 27.90
C THR A 293 3.64 -9.41 26.77
N ALA A 294 2.53 -10.15 26.75
CA ALA A 294 2.28 -11.18 25.75
C ALA A 294 1.85 -10.56 24.41
N ALA A 295 2.83 -10.24 23.57
CA ALA A 295 2.58 -10.13 22.13
C ALA A 295 2.21 -11.53 21.61
N SER A 296 1.09 -11.65 20.89
CA SER A 296 0.84 -12.82 20.06
C SER A 296 1.93 -12.91 19.00
N ALA A 297 2.41 -14.11 18.71
CA ALA A 297 3.17 -14.33 17.48
C ALA A 297 2.21 -14.19 16.30
N VAL A 298 2.24 -13.03 15.63
CA VAL A 298 1.58 -12.84 14.34
C VAL A 298 2.28 -13.77 13.33
N THR A 299 1.51 -14.56 12.59
CA THR A 299 2.05 -15.64 11.74
C THR A 299 1.80 -15.43 10.25
N GLY A 300 0.72 -14.72 9.89
CA GLY A 300 0.55 -14.09 8.59
C GLY A 300 1.39 -12.84 8.44
N SER A 301 1.29 -12.20 7.27
CA SER A 301 2.20 -11.11 6.89
C SER A 301 1.86 -9.74 7.46
N ALA A 302 0.62 -9.48 7.89
CA ALA A 302 0.21 -8.19 8.46
C ALA A 302 0.53 -6.94 7.62
N LYS A 303 0.45 -7.09 6.29
CA LYS A 303 0.60 -6.02 5.29
C LYS A 303 -0.73 -5.26 5.13
N GLY A 304 -0.67 -4.01 4.70
CA GLY A 304 -1.84 -3.12 4.58
C GLY A 304 -2.76 -3.50 3.44
N LEU A 305 -2.27 -3.38 2.20
CA LEU A 305 -2.90 -3.89 0.99
C LEU A 305 -1.92 -4.84 0.28
N LYS A 306 -2.35 -6.06 -0.03
CA LYS A 306 -1.50 -7.14 -0.57
C LYS A 306 -2.15 -7.83 -1.77
N ALA A 307 -1.38 -8.00 -2.83
CA ALA A 307 -1.75 -8.77 -4.02
C ALA A 307 -0.72 -9.87 -4.33
N GLY A 308 -1.19 -11.08 -4.65
CA GLY A 308 -0.34 -12.08 -5.32
C GLY A 308 -0.15 -11.80 -6.83
N GLY A 309 -1.09 -11.05 -7.42
CA GLY A 309 -1.03 -10.50 -8.77
C GLY A 309 -0.61 -9.03 -8.77
N GLN A 310 -1.37 -8.16 -9.45
CA GLN A 310 -1.13 -6.72 -9.49
C GLN A 310 -1.93 -5.96 -8.42
N LEU A 311 -1.29 -4.99 -7.76
CA LEU A 311 -1.95 -4.00 -6.90
C LEU A 311 -2.16 -2.69 -7.68
N THR A 312 -3.40 -2.34 -7.98
CA THR A 312 -3.76 -1.08 -8.66
C THR A 312 -4.49 -0.12 -7.72
N ILE A 313 -3.98 1.10 -7.57
CA ILE A 313 -4.63 2.20 -6.85
C ILE A 313 -4.90 3.33 -7.84
N SER A 314 -6.13 3.44 -8.33
CA SER A 314 -6.55 4.52 -9.25
C SER A 314 -6.98 5.79 -8.52
N GLY A 315 -7.33 5.70 -7.24
CA GLY A 315 -7.87 6.82 -6.47
C GLY A 315 -8.23 6.44 -5.03
N GLY A 316 -8.92 7.35 -4.35
CA GLY A 316 -9.32 7.21 -2.94
C GLY A 316 -8.42 7.97 -1.96
N ASN A 317 -8.86 8.01 -0.71
CA ASN A 317 -8.14 8.54 0.43
C ASN A 317 -7.78 7.36 1.34
N LEU A 318 -6.51 6.96 1.32
CA LEU A 318 -6.01 5.77 2.01
C LEU A 318 -5.13 6.20 3.18
N LYS A 319 -5.40 5.67 4.38
CA LYS A 319 -4.55 5.80 5.55
C LYS A 319 -4.21 4.42 6.09
N ILE A 320 -2.95 4.02 5.99
CA ILE A 320 -2.48 2.68 6.36
C ILE A 320 -1.39 2.81 7.42
N ASP A 321 -1.51 2.01 8.48
CA ASP A 321 -0.52 1.86 9.54
C ASP A 321 -0.33 0.36 9.81
N SER A 322 0.80 -0.20 9.35
CA SER A 322 1.04 -1.64 9.17
C SER A 322 2.36 -2.08 9.83
N SER A 323 2.40 -3.29 10.40
CA SER A 323 3.62 -3.81 11.05
C SER A 323 4.65 -4.38 10.06
N ASP A 324 4.16 -4.85 8.92
CA ASP A 324 4.90 -5.15 7.68
C ASP A 324 4.45 -4.10 6.64
N ASP A 325 4.67 -4.29 5.34
CA ASP A 325 4.43 -3.32 4.26
C ASP A 325 3.06 -2.64 4.28
N SER A 326 3.03 -1.34 3.99
CA SER A 326 1.75 -0.63 3.82
C SER A 326 1.07 -0.97 2.49
N LEU A 327 1.83 -1.12 1.40
CA LEU A 327 1.35 -1.57 0.09
C LEU A 327 2.34 -2.62 -0.47
N HIS A 328 1.85 -3.78 -0.90
CA HIS A 328 2.70 -4.89 -1.35
C HIS A 328 2.11 -5.64 -2.54
N SER A 329 3.01 -6.17 -3.38
CA SER A 329 2.65 -6.95 -4.56
C SER A 329 3.72 -7.99 -4.89
N ASN A 330 3.34 -9.26 -4.99
CA ASN A 330 4.23 -10.33 -5.47
C ASN A 330 4.52 -10.22 -6.99
N SER A 331 4.03 -9.17 -7.66
CA SER A 331 4.33 -8.89 -9.07
C SER A 331 4.54 -7.39 -9.32
N SER A 332 3.48 -6.62 -9.56
CA SER A 332 3.59 -5.21 -9.93
C SER A 332 2.56 -4.33 -9.22
N LEU A 333 2.86 -3.04 -9.12
CA LEU A 333 2.05 -2.07 -8.38
C LEU A 333 1.90 -0.77 -9.18
N LEU A 334 0.66 -0.33 -9.40
CA LEU A 334 0.31 0.84 -10.21
C LEU A 334 -0.44 1.87 -9.37
N ILE A 335 0.13 3.06 -9.19
CA ILE A 335 -0.53 4.21 -8.55
C ILE A 335 -0.94 5.22 -9.62
N GLY A 336 -2.20 5.13 -10.04
CA GLY A 336 -2.86 6.07 -10.95
C GLY A 336 -3.30 7.37 -10.28
N GLY A 337 -3.48 7.39 -8.95
CA GLY A 337 -3.92 8.57 -8.22
C GLY A 337 -4.22 8.33 -6.74
N GLY A 338 -4.96 9.25 -6.13
CA GLY A 338 -5.38 9.19 -4.72
C GLY A 338 -4.59 10.07 -3.76
N SER A 339 -4.95 10.00 -2.48
CA SER A 339 -4.21 10.58 -1.35
C SER A 339 -3.86 9.47 -0.37
N LEU A 340 -2.58 9.12 -0.30
CA LEU A 340 -2.05 7.96 0.43
C LEU A 340 -1.19 8.47 1.60
N ILE A 341 -1.59 8.12 2.83
CA ILE A 341 -0.82 8.35 4.05
C ILE A 341 -0.42 6.98 4.60
N LEU A 342 0.86 6.65 4.48
CA LEU A 342 1.39 5.32 4.76
C LEU A 342 2.34 5.38 5.97
N SER A 343 2.35 4.32 6.77
CA SER A 343 3.24 4.15 7.92
C SER A 343 3.50 2.67 8.08
N SER A 344 4.72 2.24 7.74
CA SER A 344 5.09 0.83 7.68
C SER A 344 6.11 0.45 8.75
N GLY A 345 6.12 -0.83 9.11
CA GLY A 345 7.15 -1.43 9.96
C GLY A 345 8.27 -2.12 9.19
N ASP A 346 7.97 -2.61 7.98
CA ASP A 346 8.90 -2.77 6.87
C ASP A 346 8.63 -1.63 5.86
N ASP A 347 8.25 -1.88 4.61
CA ASP A 347 8.44 -0.90 3.54
C ASP A 347 7.19 -0.10 3.20
N GLY A 348 7.40 1.13 2.72
CA GLY A 348 6.29 2.03 2.43
C GLY A 348 5.45 1.55 1.25
N ILE A 349 6.12 1.11 0.19
CA ILE A 349 5.52 0.59 -1.05
C ILE A 349 6.49 -0.46 -1.65
N HIS A 350 6.08 -1.72 -1.74
CA HIS A 350 6.86 -2.80 -2.33
C HIS A 350 6.20 -3.42 -3.57
N ALA A 351 6.99 -3.81 -4.56
CA ALA A 351 6.59 -4.83 -5.54
C ALA A 351 7.80 -5.62 -6.10
N ASP A 352 7.71 -6.95 -6.16
CA ASP A 352 8.82 -7.81 -6.61
C ASP A 352 9.35 -7.49 -8.02
N THR A 353 8.47 -7.08 -8.95
CA THR A 353 8.82 -6.85 -10.37
C THR A 353 8.86 -5.38 -10.77
N SER A 354 7.79 -4.61 -10.52
CA SER A 354 7.78 -3.18 -10.87
C SER A 354 6.77 -2.32 -10.13
N ILE A 355 7.12 -1.04 -9.93
CA ILE A 355 6.25 0.03 -9.41
C ILE A 355 6.11 1.14 -10.47
N GLU A 356 4.88 1.51 -10.82
CA GLU A 356 4.58 2.68 -11.67
C GLU A 356 3.72 3.71 -10.94
N ILE A 357 4.26 4.91 -10.69
CA ILE A 357 3.56 6.04 -10.05
C ILE A 357 3.27 7.13 -11.08
N ASN A 358 1.99 7.25 -11.47
CA ASN A 358 1.52 8.19 -12.48
C ASN A 358 1.00 9.51 -11.89
N ALA A 359 0.29 9.45 -10.76
CA ALA A 359 -0.19 10.63 -10.04
C ALA A 359 -0.50 10.30 -8.56
N GLY A 360 -1.07 11.27 -7.85
CA GLY A 360 -1.49 11.15 -6.46
C GLY A 360 -0.69 12.06 -5.52
N THR A 361 -1.10 12.07 -4.25
CA THR A 361 -0.32 12.62 -3.14
C THR A 361 0.04 11.47 -2.21
N ILE A 362 1.33 11.19 -2.05
CA ILE A 362 1.84 10.04 -1.30
C ILE A 362 2.70 10.58 -0.16
N SER A 363 2.45 10.12 1.07
CA SER A 363 3.17 10.53 2.27
C SER A 363 3.50 9.30 3.11
N ILE A 364 4.71 8.79 2.93
CA ILE A 364 5.29 7.68 3.69
C ILE A 364 5.93 8.30 4.93
N LEU A 365 5.20 8.26 6.05
CA LEU A 365 5.58 8.95 7.29
C LEU A 365 6.63 8.18 8.11
N LYS A 366 6.69 6.86 7.88
CA LYS A 366 7.66 5.91 8.42
C LYS A 366 7.71 4.69 7.50
N SER A 367 8.90 4.13 7.33
CA SER A 367 9.17 2.80 6.77
C SER A 367 10.59 2.34 7.15
N TYR A 368 10.94 1.08 6.89
CA TYR A 368 12.34 0.64 6.80
C TYR A 368 12.97 1.27 5.56
N GLU A 369 12.52 0.88 4.36
CA GLU A 369 12.76 1.54 3.08
C GLU A 369 11.51 2.22 2.51
N GLY A 370 11.71 3.30 1.77
CA GLY A 370 10.61 4.12 1.25
C GLY A 370 9.78 3.41 0.17
N ILE A 371 10.45 3.00 -0.90
CA ILE A 371 9.87 2.38 -2.09
C ILE A 371 10.91 1.38 -2.62
N GLU A 372 10.61 0.06 -2.62
CA GLU A 372 11.48 -0.98 -3.20
C GLU A 372 10.80 -1.67 -4.40
N SER A 373 11.55 -1.84 -5.49
CA SER A 373 11.20 -2.74 -6.62
C SER A 373 12.36 -2.91 -7.59
N ALA A 374 12.37 -3.99 -8.37
CA ALA A 374 13.35 -4.19 -9.44
C ALA A 374 13.28 -3.10 -10.53
N GLU A 375 12.08 -2.61 -10.88
CA GLU A 375 11.92 -1.45 -11.77
C GLU A 375 10.94 -0.41 -11.18
N ILE A 376 11.41 0.81 -10.94
CA ILE A 376 10.59 1.91 -10.40
C ILE A 376 10.46 3.01 -11.46
N THR A 377 9.21 3.30 -11.87
CA THR A 377 8.88 4.39 -12.81
C THR A 377 8.00 5.44 -12.13
N ILE A 378 8.48 6.67 -12.06
CA ILE A 378 7.79 7.82 -11.46
C ILE A 378 7.52 8.87 -12.55
N ASN A 379 6.29 8.86 -13.06
CA ASN A 379 5.80 9.76 -14.10
C ASN A 379 5.17 11.04 -13.53
N GLY A 380 4.71 11.02 -12.28
CA GLY A 380 4.02 12.16 -11.67
C GLY A 380 3.77 12.01 -10.16
N GLY A 381 2.84 12.83 -9.66
CA GLY A 381 2.46 12.86 -8.23
C GLY A 381 3.30 13.81 -7.37
N SER A 382 2.90 13.91 -6.09
CA SER A 382 3.62 14.59 -5.02
C SER A 382 3.95 13.56 -3.95
N ILE A 383 5.22 13.24 -3.77
CA ILE A 383 5.70 12.08 -3.00
C ILE A 383 6.62 12.58 -1.89
N SER A 384 6.28 12.27 -0.64
CA SER A 384 7.12 12.51 0.54
C SER A 384 7.48 11.19 1.20
N VAL A 385 8.76 10.97 1.48
CA VAL A 385 9.31 9.73 2.02
C VAL A 385 10.16 9.99 3.26
N VAL A 386 9.86 9.27 4.35
CA VAL A 386 10.68 9.19 5.56
C VAL A 386 10.95 7.71 5.87
N SER A 387 12.21 7.31 5.68
CA SER A 387 12.69 5.93 5.83
C SER A 387 13.90 5.84 6.79
N ASN A 388 14.11 4.63 7.32
CA ASN A 388 15.17 4.32 8.27
C ASN A 388 16.46 3.87 7.57
N ASP A 389 16.36 3.03 6.55
CA ASP A 389 17.42 2.80 5.58
C ASP A 389 17.12 3.68 4.35
N ASP A 390 16.77 3.11 3.21
CA ASP A 390 16.84 3.77 1.92
C ASP A 390 15.56 4.52 1.53
N GLY A 391 15.70 5.58 0.75
CA GLY A 391 14.59 6.44 0.33
C GLY A 391 13.83 5.91 -0.88
N ILE A 392 14.59 5.39 -1.83
CA ILE A 392 14.14 4.57 -2.96
C ILE A 392 15.26 3.53 -3.12
N ASN A 393 14.93 2.24 -3.03
CA ASN A 393 15.83 1.15 -3.34
C ASN A 393 15.37 0.51 -4.65
N VAL A 394 16.31 0.25 -5.55
CA VAL A 394 16.05 -0.48 -6.80
C VAL A 394 16.89 -1.76 -6.82
N ALA A 395 16.61 -2.64 -5.86
CA ALA A 395 17.09 -4.01 -5.77
C ALA A 395 16.06 -4.98 -6.37
N GLY A 396 16.52 -6.20 -6.69
CA GLY A 396 15.65 -7.26 -7.22
C GLY A 396 15.43 -8.32 -6.15
N GLY A 397 14.17 -8.54 -5.78
CA GLY A 397 13.77 -9.43 -4.69
C GLY A 397 12.58 -10.33 -5.03
N ASN A 398 12.37 -11.33 -4.18
CA ASN A 398 11.04 -11.82 -3.85
C ASN A 398 10.97 -11.72 -2.33
N ASP A 399 10.17 -10.79 -1.84
CA ASP A 399 10.28 -10.39 -0.45
C ASP A 399 9.44 -11.27 0.46
N GLN A 400 10.14 -12.25 1.03
CA GLN A 400 9.65 -13.09 2.09
C GLN A 400 9.17 -12.19 3.24
N SER A 401 7.86 -12.17 3.49
CA SER A 401 7.22 -11.40 4.56
C SER A 401 7.90 -11.64 5.91
N SER A 402 7.88 -10.66 6.81
CA SER A 402 8.86 -10.49 7.92
C SER A 402 9.01 -11.71 8.89
N ILE A 403 9.70 -12.80 8.49
CA ILE A 403 9.65 -14.11 9.16
C ILE A 403 10.32 -14.09 10.54
N ASN A 404 9.52 -14.07 11.61
CA ASN A 404 9.96 -13.76 12.98
C ASN A 404 10.61 -12.37 13.14
N GLY A 405 10.51 -11.49 12.13
CA GLY A 405 10.25 -10.05 12.32
C GLY A 405 11.46 -8.94 12.61
N ARG A 406 12.10 -9.48 11.45
CA ARG A 406 13.16 -9.14 10.42
C ARG A 406 12.54 -9.05 9.00
N PRO A 407 12.77 -7.96 8.24
CA PRO A 407 12.56 -7.92 6.79
C PRO A 407 13.31 -9.02 6.03
N GLY A 408 13.06 -9.07 4.72
CA GLY A 408 13.75 -9.95 3.77
C GLY A 408 15.27 -10.00 3.95
N GLN A 409 15.86 -11.15 3.65
CA GLN A 409 17.31 -11.27 3.47
C GLN A 409 17.66 -11.06 1.99
N ASN A 410 17.55 -9.81 1.55
CA ASN A 410 17.60 -9.48 0.13
C ASN A 410 19.01 -9.74 -0.43
N SER A 411 19.04 -10.33 -1.63
CA SER A 411 20.28 -10.81 -2.24
C SER A 411 20.95 -9.66 -2.98
N PHE A 412 21.74 -8.85 -2.25
CA PHE A 412 22.52 -7.71 -2.79
C PHE A 412 23.44 -8.12 -3.95
N THR A 413 22.89 -8.16 -5.16
CA THR A 413 23.58 -8.50 -6.42
C THR A 413 23.18 -7.51 -7.49
N SER A 414 24.17 -6.77 -8.01
CA SER A 414 23.98 -5.83 -9.11
C SER A 414 23.38 -6.51 -10.35
N SER A 415 22.37 -5.89 -10.93
CA SER A 415 21.59 -6.37 -12.07
C SER A 415 21.60 -5.33 -13.19
N THR A 416 21.71 -5.77 -14.45
CA THR A 416 21.53 -4.89 -15.62
C THR A 416 20.08 -4.51 -15.88
N ASP A 417 19.17 -5.24 -15.23
CA ASP A 417 17.75 -5.25 -15.51
C ASP A 417 16.99 -4.42 -14.45
N ASN A 418 17.71 -3.95 -13.41
CA ASN A 418 17.20 -3.05 -12.38
C ASN A 418 17.25 -1.58 -12.83
N TRP A 419 16.10 -0.88 -12.79
CA TRP A 419 16.00 0.48 -13.33
C TRP A 419 15.14 1.46 -12.52
N LEU A 420 15.61 2.69 -12.40
CA LEU A 420 14.86 3.84 -11.89
C LEU A 420 14.59 4.86 -13.01
N TYR A 421 13.34 5.19 -13.25
CA TYR A 421 12.91 6.19 -14.24
C TYR A 421 12.13 7.33 -13.59
N ILE A 422 12.74 8.53 -13.50
CA ILE A 422 12.09 9.75 -12.98
C ILE A 422 11.73 10.65 -14.16
N ASN A 423 10.48 10.55 -14.62
CA ASN A 423 9.95 11.32 -15.74
C ASN A 423 9.19 12.58 -15.30
N GLY A 424 8.74 12.64 -14.05
CA GLY A 424 7.98 13.76 -13.52
C GLY A 424 7.86 13.76 -12.00
N GLY A 425 6.82 14.44 -11.50
CA GLY A 425 6.50 14.50 -10.07
C GLY A 425 7.28 15.54 -9.26
N TYR A 426 6.93 15.62 -7.97
CA TYR A 426 7.63 16.36 -6.93
C TYR A 426 7.97 15.39 -5.80
N LEU A 427 9.24 15.06 -5.63
CA LEU A 427 9.73 14.01 -4.73
C LEU A 427 10.57 14.65 -3.62
N VAL A 428 10.23 14.36 -2.37
CA VAL A 428 10.95 14.81 -1.16
C VAL A 428 11.31 13.57 -0.34
N ILE A 429 12.60 13.26 -0.29
CA ILE A 429 13.13 12.04 0.32
C ILE A 429 13.99 12.39 1.52
N ASN A 430 13.74 11.76 2.66
CA ASN A 430 14.42 11.99 3.94
C ASN A 430 14.99 10.68 4.53
N ALA A 431 15.66 9.90 3.67
CA ALA A 431 16.30 8.62 4.01
C ALA A 431 17.43 8.77 5.05
N SER A 432 17.62 7.73 5.87
CA SER A 432 18.67 7.76 6.91
C SER A 432 19.83 6.81 6.59
N GLY A 433 19.57 5.77 5.79
CA GLY A 433 20.48 5.16 4.82
C GLY A 433 20.51 5.95 3.49
N ASP A 434 20.62 5.26 2.35
CA ASP A 434 20.84 5.90 1.05
C ASP A 434 19.63 6.69 0.55
N GLY A 435 19.92 7.86 -0.02
CA GLY A 435 18.88 8.77 -0.51
C GLY A 435 18.09 8.19 -1.68
N ILE A 436 18.82 7.58 -2.62
CA ILE A 436 18.35 6.70 -3.68
C ILE A 436 19.50 5.70 -3.83
N ASP A 437 19.29 4.41 -3.56
CA ASP A 437 20.16 3.35 -4.07
C ASP A 437 19.57 2.81 -5.37
N THR A 438 20.45 2.27 -6.23
CA THR A 438 20.05 1.59 -7.45
C THR A 438 21.08 0.53 -7.79
N ASN A 439 20.74 -0.74 -7.50
CA ASN A 439 21.53 -1.93 -7.85
C ASN A 439 21.56 -2.23 -9.37
N GLY A 440 21.35 -1.20 -10.20
CA GLY A 440 21.30 -1.19 -11.65
C GLY A 440 21.55 0.21 -12.20
N SER A 441 20.60 0.82 -12.94
CA SER A 441 20.78 2.17 -13.51
C SER A 441 19.57 3.10 -13.34
N ALA A 442 19.83 4.41 -13.29
CA ALA A 442 18.82 5.45 -13.12
C ALA A 442 18.80 6.44 -14.30
N ALA A 443 17.61 6.96 -14.62
CA ALA A 443 17.43 8.00 -15.63
C ALA A 443 16.38 9.04 -15.19
N MET A 444 16.73 10.32 -15.33
CA MET A 444 15.83 11.44 -15.03
C MET A 444 15.60 12.31 -16.27
N THR A 445 14.34 12.53 -16.61
CA THR A 445 13.92 13.35 -17.77
C THR A 445 13.09 14.56 -17.37
N GLY A 446 12.51 14.56 -16.16
CA GLY A 446 11.67 15.64 -15.64
C GLY A 446 11.52 15.59 -14.13
N GLY A 447 10.55 16.33 -13.60
CA GLY A 447 10.24 16.39 -12.16
C GLY A 447 11.16 17.28 -11.33
N ILE A 448 10.89 17.33 -10.03
CA ILE A 448 11.74 17.93 -8.99
C ILE A 448 12.00 16.86 -7.94
N VAL A 449 13.28 16.64 -7.59
CA VAL A 449 13.71 15.64 -6.61
C VAL A 449 14.61 16.33 -5.57
N ILE A 450 14.22 16.24 -4.30
CA ILE A 450 14.93 16.79 -3.15
C ILE A 450 15.25 15.63 -2.20
N VAL A 451 16.54 15.38 -1.94
CA VAL A 451 17.02 14.27 -1.11
C VAL A 451 17.81 14.80 0.09
N SER A 452 17.44 14.34 1.29
CA SER A 452 17.97 14.78 2.58
C SER A 452 18.50 13.61 3.41
N GLY A 453 19.82 13.55 3.59
CA GLY A 453 20.53 12.42 4.19
C GLY A 453 21.34 11.65 3.14
N PRO A 454 22.05 10.60 3.56
CA PRO A 454 22.30 10.15 4.93
C PRO A 454 23.23 11.10 5.69
N THR A 455 23.36 10.87 7.00
CA THR A 455 24.45 11.43 7.82
C THR A 455 25.63 10.49 8.03
N GLY A 456 25.47 9.19 7.73
CA GLY A 456 26.55 8.19 7.71
C GLY A 456 27.47 8.35 6.51
N ASN A 457 28.75 7.95 6.63
CA ASN A 457 29.71 8.01 5.51
C ASN A 457 29.81 6.68 4.74
N ASP A 458 29.05 5.69 5.22
CA ASP A 458 28.85 4.34 4.72
C ASP A 458 27.87 4.33 3.53
N ASN A 459 27.01 5.34 3.46
CA ASN A 459 25.88 5.55 2.55
C ASN A 459 25.99 6.94 1.88
N GLY A 460 25.25 7.18 0.79
CA GLY A 460 25.24 8.40 -0.03
C GLY A 460 23.86 9.01 -0.26
N ALA A 461 23.82 10.30 -0.64
CA ALA A 461 22.54 10.96 -1.00
C ALA A 461 22.02 10.48 -2.37
N LEU A 462 22.89 9.80 -3.12
CA LEU A 462 22.69 9.04 -4.35
C LEU A 462 23.76 7.95 -4.32
N ASP A 463 23.39 6.69 -4.44
CA ASP A 463 24.27 5.60 -4.85
C ASP A 463 23.63 4.87 -6.05
N TYR A 464 24.46 4.29 -6.92
CA TYR A 464 24.04 3.50 -8.07
C TYR A 464 25.23 2.73 -8.65
N MET A 465 24.99 1.51 -9.12
CA MET A 465 26.07 0.63 -9.61
C MET A 465 26.36 0.75 -11.12
N GLY A 466 25.40 1.26 -11.91
CA GLY A 466 25.48 1.41 -13.36
C GLY A 466 25.69 2.85 -13.83
N THR A 467 24.65 3.47 -14.40
CA THR A 467 24.64 4.87 -14.85
C THR A 467 23.50 5.63 -14.18
N PHE A 468 23.71 6.90 -13.82
CA PHE A 468 22.62 7.83 -13.49
C PHE A 468 22.62 9.01 -14.46
N LYS A 469 21.73 8.94 -15.44
CA LYS A 469 21.64 9.89 -16.55
C LYS A 469 20.54 10.93 -16.33
N VAL A 470 20.92 12.20 -16.14
CA VAL A 470 19.97 13.33 -16.06
C VAL A 470 19.93 14.11 -17.37
N SER A 471 18.73 14.28 -17.92
CA SER A 471 18.47 14.99 -19.17
C SER A 471 17.47 16.14 -19.07
N GLY A 472 16.76 16.24 -17.94
CA GLY A 472 15.86 17.33 -17.59
C GLY A 472 15.42 17.22 -16.13
N GLY A 473 14.54 18.12 -15.71
CA GLY A 473 14.07 18.22 -14.31
C GLY A 473 15.04 18.99 -13.39
N TYR A 474 14.80 18.94 -12.08
CA TYR A 474 15.65 19.55 -11.06
C TYR A 474 15.96 18.52 -9.97
N LEU A 475 17.24 18.20 -9.78
CA LEU A 475 17.71 17.28 -8.75
C LEU A 475 18.57 18.04 -7.74
N LEU A 476 18.27 17.85 -6.45
CA LEU A 476 19.04 18.34 -5.31
C LEU A 476 19.21 17.20 -4.32
N ALA A 477 20.44 16.73 -4.11
CA ALA A 477 20.75 15.67 -3.15
C ALA A 477 21.79 16.15 -2.13
N VAL A 478 21.47 16.04 -0.84
CA VAL A 478 22.18 16.70 0.27
C VAL A 478 22.38 15.72 1.41
N GLY A 479 23.63 15.32 1.66
CA GLY A 479 23.95 14.27 2.63
C GLY A 479 25.43 14.22 2.98
N SER A 480 25.94 13.04 3.38
CA SER A 480 27.36 12.81 3.66
C SER A 480 28.26 13.06 2.44
N SER A 481 29.58 13.12 2.64
CA SER A 481 30.56 13.09 1.55
C SER A 481 31.39 11.80 1.54
N GLY A 482 30.86 10.72 2.11
CA GLY A 482 31.53 9.42 2.22
C GLY A 482 31.44 8.63 0.91
N MET A 483 30.22 8.17 0.59
CA MET A 483 29.88 7.46 -0.66
C MET A 483 29.26 8.37 -1.74
N ALA A 484 29.18 9.69 -1.51
CA ALA A 484 28.44 10.60 -2.36
C ALA A 484 28.78 10.50 -3.86
N GLN A 485 27.79 10.06 -4.66
CA GLN A 485 27.84 10.11 -6.12
C GLN A 485 27.19 11.39 -6.68
N ALA A 486 27.28 11.59 -7.99
CA ALA A 486 26.56 12.63 -8.73
C ALA A 486 26.26 12.11 -10.15
N PRO A 487 25.18 12.58 -10.82
CA PRO A 487 24.80 12.10 -12.16
C PRO A 487 25.97 12.09 -13.15
N ASP A 488 26.07 11.03 -13.95
CA ASP A 488 27.28 10.74 -14.73
C ASP A 488 27.35 11.50 -16.07
N SER A 489 28.51 11.38 -16.73
CA SER A 489 28.84 12.08 -17.99
C SER A 489 27.97 11.73 -19.22
N SER A 490 27.09 10.74 -19.14
CA SER A 490 26.06 10.44 -20.15
C SER A 490 24.85 11.39 -20.08
N SER A 491 24.75 12.16 -19.00
CA SER A 491 23.77 13.24 -18.80
C SER A 491 23.88 14.33 -19.86
N SER A 492 22.78 15.03 -20.13
CA SER A 492 22.75 16.22 -21.00
C SER A 492 22.43 17.51 -20.26
N GLN A 493 21.95 17.43 -19.02
CA GLN A 493 21.84 18.57 -18.11
C GLN A 493 23.12 18.69 -17.26
N TYR A 494 23.48 19.92 -16.88
CA TYR A 494 24.69 20.18 -16.10
C TYR A 494 24.44 19.97 -14.61
N SER A 495 25.38 19.28 -13.95
CA SER A 495 25.41 19.05 -12.51
C SER A 495 26.65 19.66 -11.84
N LEU A 496 26.47 20.02 -10.56
CA LEU A 496 27.50 20.52 -9.67
C LEU A 496 27.47 19.72 -8.37
N MET A 497 28.61 19.12 -8.01
CA MET A 497 28.87 18.47 -6.73
C MET A 497 29.82 19.31 -5.87
N LEU A 498 29.47 19.51 -4.60
CA LEU A 498 30.18 20.34 -3.62
C LEU A 498 30.48 19.53 -2.35
N ASN A 499 31.74 19.10 -2.17
CA ASN A 499 32.18 18.37 -0.97
C ASN A 499 32.89 19.33 0.02
N PHE A 500 32.19 19.76 1.06
CA PHE A 500 32.72 20.68 2.06
C PHE A 500 33.84 20.05 2.90
N SER A 501 34.82 20.85 3.32
CA SER A 501 35.93 20.41 4.19
C SER A 501 35.52 20.17 5.65
N THR A 502 34.30 20.55 6.01
CA THR A 502 33.69 20.37 7.32
C THR A 502 32.20 20.13 7.16
N VAL A 503 31.61 19.30 8.03
CA VAL A 503 30.16 19.05 8.07
C VAL A 503 29.42 20.37 8.39
N GLN A 504 28.44 20.71 7.57
CA GLN A 504 27.48 21.78 7.79
C GLN A 504 26.34 21.26 8.67
N SER A 505 25.87 22.07 9.61
CA SER A 505 24.85 21.68 10.58
C SER A 505 23.45 21.55 9.96
N ALA A 506 22.63 20.62 10.48
CA ALA A 506 21.19 20.65 10.24
C ALA A 506 20.62 22.06 10.53
N GLY A 507 19.75 22.56 9.64
CA GLY A 507 19.21 23.91 9.73
C GLY A 507 20.14 25.04 9.24
N SER A 508 21.34 24.76 8.71
CA SER A 508 22.09 25.79 7.96
C SER A 508 21.61 25.87 6.51
N LEU A 509 21.46 27.09 6.01
CA LEU A 509 21.28 27.34 4.58
C LEU A 509 22.57 27.01 3.81
N ILE A 510 22.42 26.37 2.66
CA ILE A 510 23.30 26.57 1.50
C ILE A 510 22.63 27.54 0.54
N HIS A 511 23.42 28.42 -0.07
CA HIS A 511 23.01 29.27 -1.18
C HIS A 511 24.04 29.22 -2.31
N ILE A 512 23.56 29.19 -3.55
CA ILE A 512 24.36 29.26 -4.76
C ILE A 512 23.72 30.29 -5.68
N GLU A 513 24.49 31.32 -6.06
CA GLU A 513 24.10 32.34 -7.04
C GLU A 513 25.08 32.38 -8.21
N THR A 514 24.65 32.97 -9.31
CA THR A 514 25.53 33.39 -10.40
C THR A 514 26.39 34.59 -9.99
N SER A 515 27.47 34.85 -10.72
CA SER A 515 28.25 36.10 -10.56
C SER A 515 27.49 37.41 -10.88
N ALA A 516 26.19 37.34 -11.18
CA ALA A 516 25.29 38.49 -11.35
C ALA A 516 24.32 38.70 -10.16
N GLY A 517 24.27 37.76 -9.20
CA GLY A 517 23.31 37.78 -8.09
C GLY A 517 21.98 37.07 -8.35
N GLU A 518 21.88 36.34 -9.47
CA GLU A 518 20.70 35.49 -9.77
C GLU A 518 20.83 34.14 -9.03
N ASP A 519 19.79 33.74 -8.29
CA ASP A 519 19.73 32.50 -7.50
C ASP A 519 19.71 31.23 -8.38
N ILE A 520 20.41 30.19 -7.93
CA ILE A 520 20.44 28.84 -8.53
C ILE A 520 19.92 27.81 -7.52
N LEU A 521 20.21 28.03 -6.23
CA LEU A 521 19.81 27.22 -5.10
C LEU A 521 19.79 28.10 -3.84
N THR A 522 18.68 28.07 -3.11
CA THR A 522 18.65 28.46 -1.69
C THR A 522 17.92 27.37 -0.92
N TYR A 523 18.61 26.65 -0.04
CA TYR A 523 18.08 25.44 0.59
C TYR A 523 18.53 25.28 2.05
N ILE A 524 17.59 24.93 2.94
CA ILE A 524 17.85 24.59 4.34
C ILE A 524 17.69 23.08 4.53
N SER A 525 18.80 22.39 4.84
CA SER A 525 18.78 20.94 5.05
C SER A 525 18.19 20.56 6.42
N PRO A 526 17.27 19.60 6.51
CA PRO A 526 16.78 19.07 7.79
C PRO A 526 17.82 18.19 8.50
N LYS A 527 18.80 17.64 7.75
CA LYS A 527 19.91 16.81 8.24
C LYS A 527 21.25 17.55 8.13
N ALA A 528 22.24 17.15 8.93
CA ALA A 528 23.62 17.63 8.76
C ALA A 528 24.21 17.07 7.46
N TYR A 529 25.05 17.83 6.77
CA TYR A 529 25.50 17.48 5.42
C TYR A 529 26.96 17.90 5.16
N GLN A 530 27.59 17.23 4.20
CA GLN A 530 28.95 17.52 3.74
C GLN A 530 29.09 17.46 2.21
N SER A 531 28.21 16.73 1.51
CA SER A 531 27.99 16.84 0.06
C SER A 531 26.73 17.64 -0.24
N VAL A 532 26.75 18.43 -1.31
CA VAL A 532 25.56 18.88 -2.04
C VAL A 532 25.77 18.61 -3.52
N VAL A 533 24.84 17.88 -4.12
CA VAL A 533 24.71 17.66 -5.56
C VAL A 533 23.50 18.42 -6.06
N ILE A 534 23.67 19.24 -7.10
CA ILE A 534 22.57 19.88 -7.81
C ILE A 534 22.70 19.64 -9.32
N CYS A 535 21.63 19.17 -9.96
CA CYS A 535 21.49 19.16 -11.42
C CYS A 535 20.28 20.01 -11.79
N SER A 536 20.48 21.07 -12.58
CA SER A 536 19.48 22.11 -12.80
C SER A 536 19.59 22.72 -14.20
N PRO A 537 18.46 23.08 -14.84
CA PRO A 537 18.47 23.76 -16.14
C PRO A 537 19.07 25.18 -16.10
N LEU A 538 19.34 25.72 -14.91
CA LEU A 538 20.06 26.98 -14.72
C LEU A 538 21.59 26.81 -14.89
N LEU A 539 22.12 25.59 -14.75
CA LEU A 539 23.55 25.31 -14.90
C LEU A 539 23.94 25.14 -16.38
N SER A 540 25.06 25.72 -16.78
CA SER A 540 25.58 25.64 -18.15
C SER A 540 27.10 25.86 -18.20
N SER A 541 27.76 25.31 -19.22
CA SER A 541 29.22 25.44 -19.40
C SER A 541 29.65 26.90 -19.46
N GLY A 542 30.67 27.26 -18.67
CA GLY A 542 31.18 28.63 -18.53
C GLY A 542 30.44 29.48 -17.49
N LEU A 543 29.33 29.02 -16.91
CA LEU A 543 28.66 29.72 -15.82
C LEU A 543 29.55 29.79 -14.57
N THR A 544 29.73 30.98 -14.01
CA THR A 544 30.47 31.17 -12.75
C THR A 544 29.50 31.27 -11.59
N CYS A 545 29.67 30.38 -10.62
CA CYS A 545 28.82 30.24 -9.44
C CYS A 545 29.58 30.70 -8.19
N LEU A 546 28.86 31.35 -7.27
CA LEU A 546 29.31 31.74 -5.95
C LEU A 546 28.53 30.89 -4.92
N VAL A 547 29.24 30.22 -4.01
CA VAL A 547 28.64 29.33 -3.00
C VAL A 547 28.79 29.95 -1.62
N TYR A 548 27.70 29.97 -0.87
CA TYR A 548 27.61 30.50 0.48
C TYR A 548 27.02 29.47 1.44
N THR A 549 27.41 29.51 2.71
CA THR A 549 26.73 28.77 3.79
C THR A 549 26.34 29.68 4.96
N GLY A 550 25.31 29.26 5.70
CA GLY A 550 24.65 30.07 6.72
C GLY A 550 23.83 31.21 6.13
N GLY A 551 23.68 32.30 6.88
CA GLY A 551 22.86 33.45 6.46
C GLY A 551 21.36 33.24 6.69
N TYR A 552 20.55 34.00 5.95
CA TYR A 552 19.08 34.01 6.03
C TYR A 552 18.49 34.33 4.65
N SER A 553 17.37 33.66 4.31
CA SER A 553 16.56 33.98 3.13
C SER A 553 15.17 34.46 3.54
N SER A 554 14.70 35.49 2.84
CA SER A 554 13.35 36.05 2.97
C SER A 554 12.34 35.46 1.97
N GLY A 555 12.72 34.42 1.22
CA GLY A 555 11.83 33.67 0.33
C GLY A 555 10.87 32.74 1.07
N THR A 556 9.95 32.12 0.32
CA THR A 556 9.06 31.08 0.84
C THR A 556 9.74 29.71 0.70
N ALA A 557 9.93 29.00 1.81
CA ALA A 557 10.44 27.63 1.81
C ALA A 557 9.33 26.61 1.67
N THR A 558 9.51 25.66 0.75
CA THR A 558 8.73 24.43 0.62
C THR A 558 9.73 23.28 0.66
N ASP A 559 9.57 22.37 1.63
CA ASP A 559 10.44 21.19 1.83
C ASP A 559 11.95 21.50 1.84
N GLY A 560 12.28 22.62 2.50
CA GLY A 560 13.63 23.17 2.63
C GLY A 560 14.08 24.05 1.45
N LEU A 561 13.48 23.92 0.27
CA LEU A 561 13.82 24.70 -0.92
C LEU A 561 13.10 26.05 -0.93
N TYR A 562 13.87 27.14 -0.98
CA TYR A 562 13.31 28.50 -1.01
C TYR A 562 12.98 28.95 -2.42
N SER A 563 11.91 29.74 -2.54
CA SER A 563 11.51 30.41 -3.77
C SER A 563 11.32 31.92 -3.53
N GLY A 564 11.94 32.73 -4.39
CA GLY A 564 11.90 34.19 -4.33
C GLY A 564 12.57 34.79 -3.08
N GLY A 565 12.25 36.05 -2.79
CA GLY A 565 12.86 36.80 -1.70
C GLY A 565 14.30 37.25 -2.00
N VAL A 566 15.08 37.44 -0.93
CA VAL A 566 16.49 37.84 -0.97
C VAL A 566 17.28 37.06 0.08
N TYR A 567 18.42 36.49 -0.31
CA TYR A 567 19.41 35.88 0.57
C TYR A 567 20.38 36.93 1.13
N THR A 568 20.74 36.83 2.42
CA THR A 568 21.63 37.79 3.10
C THR A 568 22.45 37.12 4.22
N GLY A 569 23.58 37.74 4.59
CA GLY A 569 24.33 37.39 5.81
C GLY A 569 25.11 36.07 5.77
N GLY A 570 25.16 35.38 4.62
CA GLY A 570 25.96 34.18 4.41
C GLY A 570 27.47 34.44 4.40
N SER A 571 28.25 33.37 4.61
CA SER A 571 29.69 33.37 4.36
C SER A 571 29.97 32.72 3.01
N GLN A 572 30.63 33.44 2.09
CA GLN A 572 31.07 32.89 0.82
C GLN A 572 32.20 31.88 1.07
N VAL A 573 32.03 30.64 0.61
CA VAL A 573 32.98 29.53 0.84
C VAL A 573 33.68 29.07 -0.44
N LEU A 574 33.11 29.33 -1.62
CA LEU A 574 33.69 28.95 -2.91
C LEU A 574 33.27 29.89 -4.03
N THR A 575 34.14 30.03 -5.03
CA THR A 575 33.80 30.49 -6.38
C THR A 575 34.33 29.46 -7.36
N LEU A 576 33.51 29.08 -8.34
CA LEU A 576 33.86 28.09 -9.37
C LEU A 576 33.22 28.43 -10.72
N THR A 577 33.67 27.77 -11.78
CA THR A 577 33.06 27.83 -13.11
C THR A 577 32.67 26.43 -13.55
N ILE A 578 31.44 26.25 -14.02
CA ILE A 578 30.93 24.99 -14.57
C ILE A 578 31.74 24.64 -15.82
N SER A 579 32.43 23.50 -15.78
CA SER A 579 33.50 23.16 -16.75
C SER A 579 33.17 21.98 -17.65
N GLY A 580 32.23 21.13 -17.24
CA GLY A 580 31.69 20.01 -17.99
C GLY A 580 30.31 19.60 -17.47
N VAL A 581 29.70 18.59 -18.10
CA VAL A 581 28.38 18.03 -17.71
C VAL A 581 28.32 17.74 -16.21
N VAL A 582 29.39 17.16 -15.66
CA VAL A 582 29.59 17.02 -14.22
C VAL A 582 30.72 17.96 -13.81
N THR A 583 30.45 18.89 -12.91
CA THR A 583 31.47 19.73 -12.28
C THR A 583 31.59 19.38 -10.79
N GLN A 584 32.79 19.04 -10.33
CA GLN A 584 33.04 18.70 -8.92
C GLN A 584 33.98 19.72 -8.28
N ALA A 585 33.73 20.10 -7.02
CA ALA A 585 34.60 20.97 -6.26
C ALA A 585 34.57 20.66 -4.75
N GLY A 586 35.65 21.02 -4.04
CA GLY A 586 35.80 20.82 -2.60
C GLY A 586 36.86 19.79 -2.23
N SER A 587 36.74 19.16 -1.06
CA SER A 587 37.75 18.26 -0.49
C SER A 587 37.13 16.95 0.03
N GLY A 588 36.66 16.11 -0.90
CA GLY A 588 36.16 14.76 -0.64
C GLY A 588 35.89 14.03 -1.95
N GLY A 589 35.93 12.69 -1.93
CA GLY A 589 35.40 11.85 -3.02
C GLY A 589 36.04 12.01 -4.40
N SER A 590 37.37 11.92 -4.54
CA SER A 590 38.01 11.82 -5.87
C SER A 590 37.84 10.42 -6.48
N GLY A 591 36.59 9.99 -6.70
CA GLY A 591 36.17 8.68 -7.21
C GLY A 591 36.50 8.43 -8.68
N SER A 592 37.64 8.89 -9.17
CA SER A 592 38.16 8.54 -10.50
C SER A 592 38.67 7.10 -10.50
N PHE A 593 37.76 6.13 -10.52
CA PHE A 593 38.08 4.75 -10.88
C PHE A 593 38.46 4.69 -12.36
N PRO A 594 39.71 4.30 -12.72
CA PRO A 594 40.05 3.98 -14.10
C PRO A 594 39.28 2.71 -14.48
N GLY A 595 38.46 2.79 -15.54
CA GLY A 595 37.50 1.72 -15.84
C GLY A 595 38.12 0.36 -16.17
N GLY A 596 37.34 -0.70 -15.96
CA GLY A 596 37.64 -2.05 -16.46
C GLY A 596 38.65 -2.85 -15.63
N GLY A 597 38.47 -2.95 -14.31
CA GLY A 597 39.23 -3.83 -13.43
C GLY A 597 38.33 -4.65 -12.51
N SER A 598 38.28 -5.97 -12.70
CA SER A 598 37.44 -6.87 -11.90
C SER A 598 37.90 -6.93 -10.43
N PHE A 599 37.03 -6.55 -9.50
CA PHE A 599 37.20 -6.90 -8.09
C PHE A 599 36.59 -8.29 -7.82
N PRO A 600 37.27 -9.17 -7.04
CA PRO A 600 36.70 -10.44 -6.62
C PRO A 600 35.66 -10.21 -5.52
N GLY A 601 34.56 -10.97 -5.57
CA GLY A 601 33.43 -10.80 -4.67
C GLY A 601 33.79 -10.99 -3.19
N GLY A 602 33.59 -9.92 -2.43
CA GLY A 602 33.18 -9.96 -1.03
C GLY A 602 32.12 -8.87 -0.87
N GLY A 603 30.98 -9.08 -0.24
CA GLY A 603 30.56 -10.25 0.55
C GLY A 603 29.53 -9.72 1.55
N GLY A 604 28.36 -10.37 1.63
CA GLY A 604 27.15 -9.78 2.20
C GLY A 604 27.36 -9.01 3.50
N ARG A 605 26.88 -7.77 3.52
CA ARG A 605 26.64 -7.01 4.75
C ARG A 605 25.27 -7.46 5.34
N PRO A 606 25.08 -7.29 6.67
CA PRO A 606 24.08 -8.05 7.43
C PRO A 606 22.63 -7.57 7.26
#